data_AF-A0A2D9BBI8-F1
#
_entry.id   AF-A0A2D9BBI8-F1
#
_cell.length_a   1.000
_cell.length_b   1.000
_cell.length_c   1.000
_cell.angle_alpha   90.00
_cell.angle_beta   90.00
_cell.angle_gamma   90.00
#
_symmetry.space_group_name_H-M   'P 1'
#
loop_
_entity.id
_entity.type
_entity.pdbx_description
1 polymer ?
#
loop_
_entity_poly.entity_id
_entity_poly.type
_entity_poly.pdbx_seq_one_letter_code
_entity_poly.pdbx_strand_id
1 'polypeptide(L)'
;MKFKISENIKRIELHDSNIDFLEINSDSIIITFDWAKLENYNEENLDGLILGKCKLELSGIIKKTFEIITDEETKITEFPKDFQSRLEIIGENESENDNHLRIGSLMNYDEKLAWTNWNLNFNKFNFYWNNHVTFEEWKKGAIAE
;
A
#
# COMPACT_ATOMS: atom_id res chain seq x y z
N MET A 1 12.74 -11.58 -2.18
CA MET A 1 11.46 -11.89 -2.86
C MET A 1 11.75 -12.17 -4.34
N LYS A 2 11.01 -13.08 -5.00
CA LYS A 2 11.35 -13.63 -6.34
C LYS A 2 10.89 -12.74 -7.50
N PHE A 3 9.70 -12.18 -7.41
CA PHE A 3 9.08 -11.37 -8.45
C PHE A 3 9.12 -9.88 -8.08
N LYS A 4 9.03 -9.02 -9.10
CA LYS A 4 9.19 -7.57 -8.95
C LYS A 4 8.52 -6.77 -10.07
N ILE A 5 7.94 -5.62 -9.71
CA ILE A 5 7.70 -4.49 -10.62
C ILE A 5 8.37 -3.21 -10.09
N SER A 6 8.69 -2.29 -11.01
CA SER A 6 9.30 -0.97 -10.71
C SER A 6 8.68 0.18 -11.50
N GLU A 7 7.61 -0.10 -12.25
CA GLU A 7 6.90 0.85 -13.09
C GLU A 7 5.40 0.58 -12.99
N ASN A 8 4.60 1.59 -13.29
CA ASN A 8 3.14 1.55 -13.30
C ASN A 8 2.53 1.17 -11.94
N ILE A 9 2.91 1.88 -10.88
CA ILE A 9 2.53 1.58 -9.47
C ILE A 9 1.01 1.55 -9.24
N LYS A 10 0.27 2.29 -10.06
CA LYS A 10 -1.21 2.37 -10.10
C LYS A 10 -1.90 1.03 -10.36
N ARG A 11 -1.17 0.00 -10.79
CA ARG A 11 -1.69 -1.38 -10.92
C ARG A 11 -1.78 -2.11 -9.58
N ILE A 12 -1.18 -1.59 -8.53
CA ILE A 12 -1.20 -2.21 -7.19
C ILE A 12 -2.47 -1.76 -6.47
N GLU A 13 -3.21 -2.72 -5.92
CA GLU A 13 -4.35 -2.50 -5.04
C GLU A 13 -4.06 -3.12 -3.67
N LEU A 14 -4.26 -2.31 -2.63
CA LEU A 14 -3.97 -2.60 -1.23
C LEU A 14 -5.24 -2.59 -0.35
N HIS A 15 -6.42 -2.46 -0.95
CA HIS A 15 -7.71 -2.51 -0.24
C HIS A 15 -7.79 -3.78 0.61
N ASP A 16 -8.20 -3.67 1.87
CA ASP A 16 -8.26 -4.76 2.86
C ASP A 16 -6.92 -5.47 3.16
N SER A 17 -5.78 -4.90 2.75
CA SER A 17 -4.46 -5.42 3.16
C SER A 17 -4.06 -4.90 4.55
N ASN A 18 -3.31 -5.71 5.29
CA ASN A 18 -2.72 -5.36 6.57
C ASN A 18 -1.25 -5.00 6.39
N ILE A 19 -0.76 -4.03 7.17
CA ILE A 19 0.66 -3.69 7.20
C ILE A 19 1.38 -4.51 8.27
N ASP A 20 2.00 -5.60 7.85
CA ASP A 20 2.82 -6.48 8.69
C ASP A 20 4.08 -5.78 9.22
N PHE A 21 4.66 -4.89 8.43
CA PHE A 21 5.92 -4.21 8.77
C PHE A 21 5.97 -2.83 8.12
N LEU A 22 6.38 -1.83 8.88
CA LEU A 22 6.59 -0.48 8.42
C LEU A 22 7.92 0.06 8.98
N GLU A 23 8.81 0.47 8.08
CA GLU A 23 10.04 1.17 8.42
C GLU A 23 10.12 2.47 7.63
N ILE A 24 10.34 3.57 8.32
CA ILE A 24 10.46 4.90 7.74
C ILE A 24 11.80 5.48 8.13
N ASN A 25 12.67 5.64 7.14
CA ASN A 25 13.94 6.34 7.25
C ASN A 25 13.85 7.71 6.56
N SER A 26 14.93 8.49 6.60
CA SER A 26 14.96 9.82 5.98
C SER A 26 14.76 9.77 4.46
N ASP A 27 15.30 8.76 3.78
CA ASP A 27 15.32 8.66 2.32
C ASP A 27 14.55 7.44 1.76
N SER A 28 14.10 6.54 2.63
CA SER A 28 13.42 5.31 2.22
C SER A 28 12.25 4.96 3.12
N ILE A 29 11.23 4.35 2.52
CA ILE A 29 10.10 3.76 3.23
C ILE A 29 9.97 2.31 2.78
N ILE A 30 9.85 1.41 3.74
CA ILE A 30 9.65 -0.02 3.49
C ILE A 30 8.33 -0.42 4.14
N ILE A 31 7.43 -0.97 3.35
CA ILE A 31 6.13 -1.47 3.81
C ILE A 31 6.01 -2.92 3.38
N THR A 32 5.62 -3.81 4.29
CA THR A 32 5.26 -5.19 3.96
C THR A 32 3.78 -5.36 4.21
N PHE A 33 3.08 -5.96 3.25
CA PHE A 33 1.67 -6.27 3.33
C PHE A 33 1.48 -7.79 3.35
N ASP A 34 0.42 -8.24 4.03
CA ASP A 34 0.02 -9.65 4.05
C ASP A 34 -0.44 -10.14 2.67
N TRP A 35 -1.08 -9.28 1.89
CA TRP A 35 -1.47 -9.55 0.51
C TRP A 35 -1.57 -8.24 -0.29
N ALA A 36 -1.68 -8.38 -1.62
CA ALA A 36 -2.07 -7.29 -2.50
C ALA A 36 -2.69 -7.84 -3.79
N LYS A 37 -3.45 -7.03 -4.49
CA LYS A 37 -3.87 -7.30 -5.86
C LYS A 37 -2.96 -6.54 -6.83
N LEU A 38 -2.55 -7.21 -7.91
CA LEU A 38 -1.82 -6.59 -9.01
C LEU A 38 -2.64 -6.72 -10.29
N GLU A 39 -3.11 -5.61 -10.82
CA GLU A 39 -3.84 -5.58 -12.08
C GLU A 39 -2.92 -5.69 -13.29
N ASN A 40 -3.47 -6.16 -14.42
CA ASN A 40 -2.86 -6.10 -15.75
C ASN A 40 -1.41 -6.59 -15.79
N TYR A 41 -1.15 -7.82 -15.32
CA TYR A 41 0.17 -8.47 -15.33
C TYR A 41 0.62 -8.85 -16.74
N ASN A 42 0.90 -7.80 -17.52
CA ASN A 42 1.35 -7.82 -18.90
C ASN A 42 2.66 -8.59 -19.09
N GLU A 43 3.48 -8.65 -18.05
CA GLU A 43 4.73 -9.41 -18.02
C GLU A 43 4.53 -10.89 -18.37
N GLU A 44 3.35 -11.43 -18.07
CA GLU A 44 2.96 -12.82 -18.42
C GLU A 44 1.60 -12.91 -19.16
N ASN A 45 1.08 -11.80 -19.69
CA ASN A 45 -0.24 -11.70 -20.34
C ASN A 45 -1.41 -12.20 -19.47
N LEU A 46 -1.41 -11.84 -18.18
CA LEU A 46 -2.47 -12.18 -17.24
C LEU A 46 -3.29 -10.94 -16.86
N ASP A 47 -4.61 -11.08 -16.73
CA ASP A 47 -5.53 -10.01 -16.32
C ASP A 47 -5.15 -9.40 -14.95
N GLY A 48 -4.50 -10.20 -14.11
CA GLY A 48 -3.86 -9.76 -12.88
C GLY A 48 -3.52 -10.93 -11.96
N LEU A 49 -2.99 -10.61 -10.80
CA LEU A 49 -2.58 -11.56 -9.77
C LEU A 49 -3.15 -11.17 -8.41
N ILE A 50 -3.47 -12.18 -7.60
CA ILE A 50 -3.59 -12.04 -6.15
C ILE A 50 -2.26 -12.49 -5.55
N LEU A 51 -1.59 -11.56 -4.89
CA LEU A 51 -0.27 -11.77 -4.31
C LEU A 51 -0.42 -12.18 -2.85
N GLY A 52 0.41 -13.11 -2.41
CA GLY A 52 0.63 -13.33 -0.98
C GLY A 52 1.48 -12.19 -0.40
N LYS A 53 2.21 -12.50 0.68
CA LYS A 53 3.06 -11.53 1.36
C LYS A 53 3.97 -10.77 0.40
N CYS A 54 3.86 -9.45 0.39
CA CYS A 54 4.50 -8.58 -0.56
C CYS A 54 5.17 -7.37 0.12
N LYS A 55 6.14 -6.77 -0.56
CA LYS A 55 6.97 -5.69 -0.03
C LYS A 55 7.01 -4.52 -1.00
N LEU A 56 6.67 -3.33 -0.52
CA LEU A 56 6.88 -2.07 -1.20
C LEU A 56 8.11 -1.36 -0.62
N GLU A 57 9.05 -1.02 -1.48
CA GLU A 57 10.20 -0.17 -1.18
C GLU A 57 10.06 1.13 -1.95
N LEU A 58 10.00 2.25 -1.24
CA LEU A 58 10.06 3.59 -1.80
C LEU A 58 11.42 4.20 -1.47
N SER A 59 12.06 4.86 -2.44
CA SER A 59 13.40 5.45 -2.28
C SER A 59 13.45 6.86 -2.86
N GLY A 60 14.30 7.71 -2.28
CA GLY A 60 14.38 9.11 -2.66
C GLY A 60 13.11 9.85 -2.26
N ILE A 61 12.71 9.77 -0.99
CA ILE A 61 11.49 10.43 -0.50
C ILE A 61 11.63 11.96 -0.65
N ILE A 62 10.75 12.55 -1.47
CA ILE A 62 10.73 13.99 -1.76
C ILE A 62 9.82 14.71 -0.76
N LYS A 63 8.63 14.16 -0.56
CA LYS A 63 7.59 14.76 0.29
C LYS A 63 6.69 13.69 0.87
N LYS A 64 6.34 13.86 2.15
CA LYS A 64 5.30 13.08 2.83
C LYS A 64 4.32 14.03 3.51
N THR A 65 3.04 13.77 3.34
CA THR A 65 1.96 14.46 4.06
C THR A 65 1.05 13.41 4.68
N PHE A 66 0.66 13.61 5.93
CA PHE A 66 -0.34 12.78 6.58
C PHE A 66 -1.52 13.65 6.97
N GLU A 67 -2.68 13.30 6.45
CA GLU A 67 -3.94 14.00 6.68
C GLU A 67 -4.88 13.12 7.49
N ILE A 68 -5.56 13.73 8.45
CA ILE A 68 -6.62 13.10 9.25
C ILE A 68 -7.91 13.85 8.95
N ILE A 69 -8.95 13.10 8.60
CA ILE A 69 -10.27 13.60 8.23
C ILE A 69 -11.27 13.01 9.24
N THR A 70 -11.93 13.91 9.95
CA THR A 70 -13.02 13.62 10.88
C THR A 70 -14.28 14.35 10.42
N ASP A 71 -15.41 14.11 11.08
CA ASP A 71 -16.65 14.85 10.83
C ASP A 71 -16.51 16.36 11.11
N GLU A 72 -15.58 16.74 11.99
CA GLU A 72 -15.41 18.13 12.44
C GLU A 72 -14.39 18.89 11.60
N GLU A 73 -13.28 18.24 11.24
CA GLU A 73 -12.17 18.89 10.54
C GLU A 73 -11.32 17.93 9.70
N THR A 74 -10.58 18.55 8.76
CA THR A 74 -9.43 17.95 8.09
C THR A 74 -8.15 18.62 8.58
N LYS A 75 -7.20 17.83 9.03
CA LYS A 75 -5.94 18.30 9.61
C LYS A 75 -4.74 17.60 9.00
N ILE A 76 -3.75 18.37 8.57
CA ILE A 76 -2.42 17.87 8.21
C ILE A 76 -1.57 17.79 9.47
N THR A 77 -0.92 16.66 9.70
CA THR A 77 -0.07 16.42 10.87
C THR A 77 1.17 15.60 10.49
N GLU A 78 2.09 15.46 11.44
CA GLU A 78 3.18 14.50 11.34
C GLU A 78 2.64 13.06 11.31
N PHE A 79 3.34 12.19 10.57
CA PHE A 79 3.01 10.77 10.51
C PHE A 79 3.14 10.13 11.91
N PRO A 80 2.10 9.44 12.42
CA PRO A 80 2.11 8.92 13.78
C PRO A 80 3.10 7.77 13.93
N LYS A 81 3.85 7.76 15.04
CA LYS A 81 4.86 6.71 15.33
C LYS A 81 4.23 5.33 15.57
N ASP A 82 2.99 5.33 16.00
CA ASP A 82 2.18 4.16 16.34
C ASP A 82 1.09 3.89 15.30
N PHE A 83 1.30 4.36 14.06
CA PHE A 83 0.39 4.18 12.93
C PHE A 83 -0.11 2.74 12.78
N GLN A 84 0.80 1.76 12.76
CA GLN A 84 0.43 0.35 12.55
C GLN A 84 -0.52 -0.19 13.63
N SER A 85 -0.37 0.25 14.89
CA SER A 85 -1.26 -0.20 15.98
C SER A 85 -2.62 0.51 16.00
N ARG A 86 -2.75 1.62 15.28
CA ARG A 86 -3.99 2.39 15.17
C ARG A 86 -4.71 2.14 13.84
N LEU A 87 -4.03 1.54 12.87
CA LEU A 87 -4.59 1.22 11.57
C LEU A 87 -5.66 0.14 11.74
N GLU A 88 -6.88 0.45 11.34
CA GLU A 88 -7.98 -0.51 11.32
C GLU A 88 -8.00 -1.25 9.98
N ILE A 89 -7.95 -0.49 8.87
CA ILE A 89 -7.93 -1.08 7.53
C ILE A 89 -7.40 -0.09 6.49
N ILE A 90 -6.71 -0.60 5.47
CA ILE A 90 -6.47 0.16 4.24
C ILE A 90 -7.74 0.11 3.41
N GLY A 91 -8.39 1.27 3.26
CA GLY A 91 -9.61 1.39 2.47
C GLY A 91 -9.31 1.56 0.99
N GLU A 92 -8.24 2.26 0.63
CA GLU A 92 -7.87 2.43 -0.78
C GLU A 92 -6.41 2.86 -0.93
N ASN A 93 -5.89 2.72 -2.14
CA ASN A 93 -4.67 3.39 -2.54
C ASN A 93 -4.82 3.94 -3.96
N GLU A 94 -4.18 5.07 -4.21
CA GLU A 94 -4.22 5.74 -5.50
C GLU A 94 -2.86 6.26 -5.89
N SER A 95 -2.64 6.41 -7.19
CA SER A 95 -1.39 6.94 -7.73
C SER A 95 -1.68 7.76 -8.97
N GLU A 96 -1.16 8.98 -9.00
CA GLU A 96 -1.25 9.89 -10.15
C GLU A 96 -0.20 9.55 -11.21
N ASN A 97 0.95 9.02 -10.77
CA ASN A 97 2.12 8.66 -11.57
C ASN A 97 3.04 7.74 -10.76
N ASP A 98 4.06 7.16 -11.39
CA ASP A 98 4.96 6.18 -10.75
C ASP A 98 5.82 6.72 -9.60
N ASN A 99 5.75 8.01 -9.34
CA ASN A 99 6.48 8.72 -8.29
C ASN A 99 5.56 9.20 -7.16
N HIS A 100 4.28 8.82 -7.18
CA HIS A 100 3.28 9.20 -6.20
C HIS A 100 2.49 7.97 -5.72
N LEU A 101 2.23 7.92 -4.41
CA LEU A 101 1.30 6.96 -3.81
C LEU A 101 0.53 7.65 -2.68
N ARG A 102 -0.80 7.54 -2.71
CA ARG A 102 -1.68 7.82 -1.58
C ARG A 102 -2.17 6.51 -1.00
N ILE A 103 -2.07 6.33 0.30
CA ILE A 103 -2.74 5.26 1.04
C ILE A 103 -3.85 5.90 1.87
N GLY A 104 -5.09 5.59 1.53
CA GLY A 104 -6.30 5.97 2.25
C GLY A 104 -6.67 4.86 3.24
N SER A 105 -6.82 5.21 4.51
CA SER A 105 -7.04 4.20 5.55
C SER A 105 -7.93 4.69 6.69
N LEU A 106 -8.67 3.76 7.28
CA LEU A 106 -9.39 3.99 8.51
C LEU A 106 -8.45 3.77 9.69
N MET A 107 -8.40 4.73 10.59
CA MET A 107 -7.51 4.70 11.75
C MET A 107 -8.29 5.04 13.01
N ASN A 108 -7.96 4.37 14.11
CA ASN A 108 -8.39 4.75 15.44
C ASN A 108 -7.64 6.02 15.89
N TYR A 109 -8.40 7.10 16.03
CA TYR A 109 -7.93 8.41 16.44
C TYR A 109 -8.76 8.88 17.64
N ASP A 110 -8.15 8.86 18.82
CA ASP A 110 -8.76 9.25 20.09
C ASP A 110 -10.11 8.55 20.36
N GLU A 111 -10.12 7.21 20.25
CA GLU A 111 -11.30 6.34 20.45
C GLU A 111 -12.42 6.53 19.42
N LYS A 112 -12.14 7.27 18.34
CA LYS A 112 -13.04 7.43 17.18
C LYS A 112 -12.37 6.92 15.92
N LEU A 113 -13.19 6.53 14.95
CA LEU A 113 -12.68 6.20 13.61
C LEU A 113 -12.52 7.49 12.82
N ALA A 114 -11.33 7.68 12.25
CA ALA A 114 -11.03 8.78 11.35
C ALA A 114 -10.51 8.21 10.02
N TRP A 115 -10.88 8.86 8.93
CA TRP A 115 -10.24 8.60 7.66
C TRP A 115 -8.88 9.29 7.62
N THR A 116 -7.88 8.65 7.04
CA THR A 116 -6.53 9.20 6.92
C THR A 116 -6.02 9.06 5.50
N ASN A 117 -5.27 10.05 5.04
CA ASN A 117 -4.55 9.98 3.77
C ASN A 117 -3.06 10.14 4.03
N TRP A 118 -2.31 9.11 3.69
CA TRP A 118 -0.85 9.16 3.65
C TRP A 118 -0.37 9.37 2.23
N ASN A 119 0.02 10.59 1.90
CA ASN A 119 0.50 10.99 0.58
C ASN A 119 2.04 10.95 0.54
N LEU A 120 2.58 10.23 -0.44
CA LEU A 120 4.00 9.95 -0.59
C LEU A 120 4.46 10.32 -2.00
N ASN A 121 5.47 11.20 -2.09
CA ASN A 121 6.17 11.51 -3.33
C ASN A 121 7.62 11.04 -3.22
N PHE A 122 8.10 10.31 -4.21
CA PHE A 122 9.38 9.59 -4.18
C PHE A 122 9.99 9.43 -5.56
N ASN A 123 11.30 9.18 -5.63
CA ASN A 123 12.01 9.06 -6.91
C ASN A 123 11.82 7.70 -7.58
N LYS A 124 11.75 6.62 -6.80
CA LYS A 124 11.65 5.25 -7.32
C LYS A 124 10.87 4.37 -6.35
N PHE A 125 10.18 3.38 -6.90
CA PHE A 125 9.63 2.29 -6.13
C PHE A 125 10.10 0.93 -6.65
N ASN A 126 10.02 -0.06 -5.78
CA ASN A 126 10.08 -1.46 -6.15
C ASN A 126 9.02 -2.20 -5.34
N PHE A 127 8.22 -3.02 -6.01
CA PHE A 127 7.23 -3.85 -5.37
C PHE A 127 7.54 -5.32 -5.64
N TYR A 128 7.63 -6.11 -4.59
CA TYR A 128 8.11 -7.49 -4.66
C TYR A 128 7.14 -8.47 -4.01
N TRP A 129 7.13 -9.71 -4.50
CA TRP A 129 6.39 -10.82 -3.90
C TRP A 129 7.09 -12.15 -4.20
N ASN A 130 6.67 -13.21 -3.51
CA ASN A 130 7.17 -14.58 -3.75
C ASN A 130 6.12 -15.45 -4.42
N ASN A 131 4.90 -15.42 -3.90
CA ASN A 131 3.83 -16.33 -4.25
C ASN A 131 2.63 -15.52 -4.73
N HIS A 132 1.91 -16.08 -5.69
CA HIS A 132 0.73 -15.48 -6.28
C HIS A 132 -0.19 -16.57 -6.82
N VAL A 133 -1.45 -16.22 -7.02
CA VAL A 133 -2.42 -16.98 -7.81
C VAL A 133 -3.04 -16.05 -8.84
N THR A 134 -3.51 -16.61 -9.93
CA THR A 134 -4.31 -15.85 -10.91
C THR A 134 -5.68 -15.50 -10.34
N PHE A 135 -6.37 -14.51 -10.94
CA PHE A 135 -7.76 -14.21 -10.59
C PHE A 135 -8.70 -15.40 -10.77
N GLU A 136 -8.47 -16.22 -11.80
CA GLU A 136 -9.31 -17.39 -12.06
C GLU A 136 -9.17 -18.45 -10.97
N GLU A 137 -7.95 -18.68 -10.49
CA GLU A 137 -7.66 -19.60 -9.38
C GLU A 137 -8.22 -19.06 -8.07
N TRP A 138 -8.03 -17.77 -7.80
CA TRP A 138 -8.57 -17.12 -6.61
C TRP A 138 -10.10 -17.19 -6.53
N LYS A 139 -10.80 -16.95 -7.66
CA LYS A 139 -12.26 -17.13 -7.76
C LYS A 139 -12.72 -18.57 -7.49
N LYS A 140 -11.82 -19.56 -7.65
CA LYS A 140 -12.06 -20.98 -7.32
C LYS A 140 -11.63 -21.32 -5.88
N GLY A 141 -11.17 -20.35 -5.10
CA GLY A 141 -10.77 -20.50 -3.70
C GLY A 141 -9.29 -20.77 -3.47
N ALA A 142 -8.43 -20.64 -4.49
CA ALA A 142 -6.98 -20.72 -4.29
C ALA A 142 -6.47 -19.50 -3.50
N ILE A 143 -5.45 -19.72 -2.66
CA ILE A 143 -4.84 -18.69 -1.83
C ILE A 143 -3.35 -18.65 -2.15
N ALA A 144 -2.78 -17.45 -2.23
CA ALA A 144 -1.35 -17.25 -2.37
C ALA A 144 -0.69 -17.26 -0.97
N GLU A 145 -0.18 -18.43 -0.54
CA GLU A 145 0.65 -18.60 0.66
C GLU A 145 2.11 -18.22 0.38
#